data_AF-A0A484MYG4-F1
#
_entry.id   AF-A0A484MYG4-F1
#
_cell.length_a   1.000
_cell.length_b   1.000
_cell.length_c   1.000
_cell.angle_alpha   90.00
_cell.angle_beta   90.00
_cell.angle_gamma   90.00
#
_symmetry.space_group_name_H-M   'P 1'
#
loop_
_entity.id
_entity.type
_entity.pdbx_description
1 polymer ?
#
loop_
_entity_poly.entity_id
_entity_poly.type
_entity_poly.pdbx_seq_one_letter_code
_entity_poly.pdbx_strand_id
1 'polypeptide(L)'
;MNSGSVWEHLPLLVRANSKESVEYIFQALWRTRKTGLDAADRRLFQEMLNLPGGDSDLDPLLVCLRILIRRCVFEGVKKDEIQMLFPDGVLPELQRLLTLLLQKFQKEWQEDVANDRQQVVLRQGNDNSEA
;
A
#
# COMPACT_ATOMS: atom_id res chain seq x y z
N MET A 1 -4.73 -21.02 -18.69
CA MET A 1 -4.72 -20.71 -17.24
C MET A 1 -5.03 -19.23 -17.13
N ASN A 2 -6.21 -18.88 -16.62
CA ASN A 2 -6.57 -17.48 -16.38
C ASN A 2 -5.63 -16.96 -15.28
N SER A 3 -4.61 -16.22 -15.68
CA SER A 3 -3.80 -15.41 -14.78
C SER A 3 -4.72 -14.28 -14.30
N GLY A 4 -5.55 -14.57 -13.29
CA GLY A 4 -6.34 -13.57 -12.59
C GLY A 4 -5.38 -12.45 -12.21
N SER A 5 -5.53 -11.32 -12.88
CA SER A 5 -4.60 -10.21 -12.75
C SER A 5 -4.70 -9.78 -11.30
N VAL A 6 -3.57 -9.65 -10.57
CA VAL A 6 -3.60 -9.27 -9.14
C VAL A 6 -4.49 -8.06 -8.90
N TRP A 7 -4.65 -7.21 -9.91
CA TRP A 7 -5.44 -5.99 -10.00
C TRP A 7 -6.98 -6.15 -10.10
N GLU A 8 -7.52 -7.37 -10.21
CA GLU A 8 -8.97 -7.61 -10.37
C GLU A 8 -9.83 -7.05 -9.22
N HIS A 9 -9.25 -6.91 -8.03
CA HIS A 9 -9.94 -6.42 -6.84
C HIS A 9 -9.75 -4.91 -6.63
N LEU A 10 -8.87 -4.26 -7.40
CA LEU A 10 -8.62 -2.82 -7.29
C LEU A 10 -9.89 -1.97 -7.51
N PRO A 11 -10.81 -2.31 -8.44
CA PRO A 11 -12.08 -1.60 -8.60
C PRO A 11 -12.97 -1.58 -7.35
N LEU A 12 -12.76 -2.44 -6.35
CA LEU A 12 -13.49 -2.37 -5.08
C LEU A 12 -13.27 -1.04 -4.33
N LEU A 13 -12.15 -0.35 -4.58
CA LEU A 13 -11.88 0.97 -4.02
C LEU A 13 -12.89 2.04 -4.48
N VAL A 14 -13.58 1.82 -5.60
CA VAL A 14 -14.65 2.72 -6.06
C VAL A 14 -15.85 2.70 -5.10
N ARG A 15 -15.98 1.64 -4.28
CA ARG A 15 -17.01 1.56 -3.24
C ARG A 15 -16.68 2.39 -2.00
N ALA A 16 -15.45 2.90 -1.89
CA ALA A 16 -15.06 3.76 -0.80
C ALA A 16 -15.91 5.04 -0.81
N ASN A 17 -16.40 5.45 0.35
CA ASN A 17 -17.29 6.60 0.47
C ASN A 17 -16.59 7.94 0.17
N SER A 18 -15.26 7.99 0.16
CA SER A 18 -14.49 9.21 -0.12
C SER A 18 -13.02 8.94 -0.49
N LYS A 19 -12.34 9.97 -1.03
CA LYS A 19 -10.89 9.95 -1.26
C LYS A 19 -10.11 9.73 0.04
N GLU A 20 -10.54 10.36 1.12
CA GLU A 20 -9.93 10.28 2.45
C GLU A 20 -9.98 8.86 3.00
N SER A 21 -11.02 8.09 2.66
CA SER A 21 -11.11 6.67 3.04
C SER A 21 -10.02 5.84 2.35
N VAL A 22 -9.82 6.06 1.05
CA VAL A 22 -8.73 5.40 0.29
C VAL A 22 -7.37 5.83 0.81
N GLU A 23 -7.22 7.12 1.12
CA GLU A 23 -6.00 7.68 1.71
C GLU A 23 -5.68 7.03 3.07
N TYR A 24 -6.67 6.89 3.94
CA TYR A 24 -6.52 6.25 5.24
C TYR A 24 -6.08 4.79 5.10
N ILE A 25 -6.66 4.03 4.16
CA ILE A 25 -6.24 2.65 3.89
C ILE A 25 -4.75 2.59 3.54
N PHE A 26 -4.27 3.48 2.67
CA PHE A 26 -2.84 3.56 2.32
C PHE A 26 -1.96 3.85 3.55
N GLN A 27 -2.33 4.83 4.35
CA GLN A 27 -1.58 5.20 5.56
C GLN A 27 -1.54 4.06 6.58
N ALA A 28 -2.67 3.41 6.83
CA ALA A 28 -2.75 2.28 7.74
C ALA A 28 -1.94 1.07 7.24
N LEU A 29 -1.97 0.78 5.93
CA LEU A 29 -1.11 -0.26 5.34
C LEU A 29 0.38 0.06 5.48
N TRP A 30 0.77 1.32 5.32
CA TRP A 30 2.16 1.74 5.52
C TRP A 30 2.58 1.65 6.99
N ARG A 31 1.75 2.14 7.90
CA ARG A 31 1.97 2.11 9.35
C ARG A 31 2.13 0.67 9.86
N THR A 32 1.29 -0.24 9.35
CA THR A 32 1.28 -1.65 9.75
C THR A 32 2.18 -2.53 8.91
N ARG A 33 3.06 -1.97 8.07
CA ARG A 33 3.93 -2.74 7.14
C ARG A 33 4.83 -3.78 7.84
N LYS A 34 5.18 -3.57 9.11
CA LYS A 34 6.04 -4.47 9.90
C LYS A 34 5.27 -5.41 10.82
N THR A 35 4.08 -5.01 11.26
CA THR A 35 3.28 -5.72 12.27
C THR A 35 2.13 -6.53 11.67
N GLY A 36 1.73 -6.21 10.45
CA GLY A 36 0.48 -6.68 9.86
C GLY A 36 -0.71 -5.85 10.34
N LEU A 37 -1.79 -5.95 9.56
CA LEU A 37 -3.06 -5.27 9.82
C LEU A 37 -3.87 -6.09 10.84
N ASP A 38 -4.34 -5.44 11.91
CA ASP A 38 -5.13 -6.12 12.94
C ASP A 38 -6.61 -6.30 12.54
N ALA A 39 -7.38 -6.99 13.38
CA ALA A 39 -8.79 -7.25 13.11
C ALA A 39 -9.67 -5.99 13.14
N ALA A 40 -9.27 -4.94 13.86
CA ALA A 40 -10.04 -3.70 13.96
C ALA A 40 -9.88 -2.87 12.68
N ASP A 41 -8.64 -2.70 12.21
CA ASP A 41 -8.33 -2.05 10.93
C ASP A 41 -8.99 -2.81 9.77
N ARG A 42 -8.98 -4.16 9.78
CA ARG A 42 -9.67 -4.99 8.77
C ARG A 42 -11.18 -4.72 8.72
N ARG A 43 -11.84 -4.70 9.88
CA ARG A 43 -13.29 -4.40 9.98
C ARG A 43 -13.60 -2.99 9.49
N LEU A 44 -12.79 -2.03 9.89
CA LEU A 44 -12.94 -0.64 9.46
C LEU A 44 -12.84 -0.52 7.93
N PHE A 45 -11.92 -1.26 7.29
CA PHE A 45 -11.82 -1.26 5.83
C PHE A 45 -13.02 -1.93 5.15
N GLN A 46 -13.56 -3.00 5.72
CA GLN A 46 -14.79 -3.63 5.22
C GLN A 46 -15.97 -2.65 5.25
N GLU A 47 -16.12 -1.91 6.35
CA GLU A 47 -17.14 -0.86 6.50
C GLU A 47 -16.93 0.28 5.51
N MET A 48 -15.70 0.80 5.38
CA MET A 48 -15.37 1.88 4.44
C MET A 48 -15.65 1.51 2.98
N LEU A 49 -15.43 0.25 2.62
CA LEU A 49 -15.57 -0.27 1.26
C LEU A 49 -16.93 -0.92 0.99
N ASN A 50 -17.84 -0.90 1.97
CA ASN A 50 -19.15 -1.55 1.90
C ASN A 50 -19.06 -3.01 1.41
N LEU A 51 -18.07 -3.77 1.91
CA LEU A 51 -17.87 -5.17 1.51
C LEU A 51 -18.83 -6.09 2.29
N PRO A 52 -19.54 -7.02 1.61
CA PRO A 52 -20.37 -8.00 2.29
C PRO A 52 -19.47 -8.88 3.16
N GLY A 53 -19.78 -8.94 4.47
CA GLY A 53 -18.88 -9.41 5.52
C GLY A 53 -18.08 -10.67 5.19
N GLY A 54 -16.77 -10.49 4.99
CA GLY A 54 -15.81 -11.55 4.70
C GLY A 54 -14.46 -11.00 4.25
N ASP A 55 -13.38 -11.75 4.51
CA ASP A 55 -12.01 -11.37 4.12
C ASP A 55 -11.67 -11.75 2.66
N SER A 56 -12.54 -12.51 1.99
CA SER A 56 -12.31 -13.06 0.65
C SER A 56 -12.09 -11.99 -0.43
N ASP A 57 -12.76 -10.85 -0.32
CA ASP A 57 -12.58 -9.71 -1.23
C ASP A 57 -11.54 -8.71 -0.71
N LEU A 58 -11.40 -8.62 0.61
CA LEU A 58 -10.51 -7.67 1.26
C LEU A 58 -9.04 -8.08 1.09
N ASP A 59 -8.69 -9.34 1.38
CA ASP A 59 -7.30 -9.78 1.34
C ASP A 59 -6.64 -9.57 -0.05
N PRO A 60 -7.27 -9.95 -1.18
CA PRO A 60 -6.73 -9.66 -2.51
C PRO A 60 -6.58 -8.17 -2.79
N LEU A 61 -7.54 -7.34 -2.38
CA LEU A 61 -7.44 -5.88 -2.52
C LEU A 61 -6.24 -5.32 -1.73
N LEU A 62 -6.05 -5.76 -0.49
CA LEU A 62 -4.91 -5.33 0.33
C LEU A 62 -3.59 -5.78 -0.28
N VAL A 63 -3.53 -6.95 -0.93
CA VAL A 63 -2.36 -7.39 -1.70
C VAL A 63 -2.07 -6.42 -2.86
N CYS A 64 -3.07 -6.02 -3.64
CA CYS A 64 -2.91 -5.03 -4.71
C CYS A 64 -2.25 -3.75 -4.20
N LEU A 65 -2.81 -3.21 -3.11
CA LEU A 65 -2.35 -1.96 -2.52
C LEU A 65 -0.92 -2.08 -1.98
N ARG A 66 -0.59 -3.20 -1.30
CA ARG A 66 0.76 -3.45 -0.81
C ARG A 66 1.78 -3.55 -1.93
N ILE A 67 1.42 -4.14 -3.07
CA ILE A 67 2.30 -4.18 -4.25
C ILE A 67 2.56 -2.77 -4.78
N LEU A 68 1.52 -1.93 -4.90
CA LEU A 68 1.67 -0.54 -5.34
C LEU A 68 2.58 0.27 -4.41
N ILE A 69 2.35 0.18 -3.10
CA ILE A 69 3.19 0.82 -2.09
C ILE A 69 4.64 0.35 -2.25
N ARG A 70 4.85 -0.97 -2.37
CA ARG A 70 6.20 -1.53 -2.47
C ARG A 70 6.92 -1.07 -3.72
N ARG A 71 6.26 -1.07 -4.87
CA ARG A 71 6.83 -0.58 -6.13
C ARG A 71 7.14 0.90 -6.07
N CYS A 72 6.19 1.71 -5.61
CA CYS A 72 6.33 3.16 -5.51
C CYS A 72 7.49 3.59 -4.60
N VAL A 73 7.65 2.93 -3.45
CA VAL A 73 8.63 3.33 -2.43
C VAL A 73 10.01 2.71 -2.68
N PHE A 74 10.06 1.41 -2.96
CA PHE A 74 11.33 0.66 -2.96
C PHE A 74 11.99 0.54 -4.34
N GLU A 75 11.23 0.66 -5.44
CA GLU A 75 11.79 0.51 -6.79
C GLU A 75 12.27 1.83 -7.40
N GLY A 76 12.22 2.95 -6.64
CA GLY A 76 12.76 4.24 -7.09
C GLY A 76 12.00 4.86 -8.28
N VAL A 77 10.76 4.46 -8.50
CA VAL A 77 9.87 4.91 -9.59
C VAL A 77 9.71 6.44 -9.50
N LYS A 78 9.91 7.16 -10.61
CA LYS A 78 9.69 8.62 -10.62
C LYS A 78 8.20 8.93 -10.51
N LYS A 79 7.85 10.12 -10.00
CA LYS A 79 6.45 10.54 -9.86
C LYS A 79 5.66 10.39 -11.16
N ASP A 80 6.25 10.77 -12.29
CA ASP A 80 5.61 10.70 -13.62
C ASP A 80 5.46 9.28 -14.18
N GLU A 81 6.18 8.31 -13.60
CA GLU A 81 6.18 6.89 -13.98
C GLU A 81 5.24 6.05 -13.11
N ILE A 82 4.72 6.59 -12.00
CA ILE A 82 3.81 5.85 -11.09
C ILE A 82 2.57 5.34 -11.82
N GLN A 83 2.05 6.12 -12.77
CA GLN A 83 0.92 5.69 -13.61
C GLN A 83 1.22 4.43 -14.45
N MET A 84 2.49 4.12 -14.73
CA MET A 84 2.90 2.92 -15.47
C MET A 84 2.88 1.65 -14.61
N LEU A 85 2.65 1.78 -13.29
CA LEU A 85 2.55 0.63 -12.39
C LEU A 85 1.21 -0.12 -12.52
N PHE A 86 0.22 0.51 -13.14
CA PHE A 86 -1.13 -0.03 -13.29
C PHE A 86 -1.29 -0.68 -14.67
N PRO A 87 -1.96 -1.85 -14.78
CA PRO A 87 -2.26 -2.46 -16.08
C PRO A 87 -3.39 -1.72 -16.80
N ASP A 88 -3.52 -1.94 -18.10
CA ASP A 88 -4.54 -1.33 -18.97
C ASP A 88 -6.00 -1.66 -18.57
N GLY A 89 -6.21 -2.63 -17.68
CA GLY A 89 -7.54 -3.02 -17.17
C GLY A 89 -8.04 -2.22 -15.97
N VAL A 90 -7.24 -1.32 -15.39
CA VAL A 90 -7.66 -0.46 -14.28
C VAL A 90 -8.38 0.78 -14.80
N LEU A 91 -9.50 1.14 -14.17
CA LEU A 91 -10.27 2.34 -14.54
C LEU A 91 -9.39 3.60 -14.45
N PRO A 92 -9.37 4.49 -15.48
CA PRO A 92 -8.49 5.65 -15.51
C PRO A 92 -8.64 6.59 -14.32
N GLU A 93 -9.87 6.77 -13.82
CA GLU A 93 -10.12 7.64 -12.68
C GLU A 93 -9.55 7.07 -11.38
N LEU A 94 -9.67 5.76 -11.20
CA LEU A 94 -9.06 5.07 -10.08
C LEU A 94 -7.53 5.13 -10.17
N GLN A 95 -6.97 4.90 -11.36
CA GLN A 95 -5.53 5.02 -11.60
C GLN A 95 -5.01 6.42 -11.24
N ARG A 96 -5.73 7.49 -11.62
CA ARG A 96 -5.38 8.87 -11.25
C ARG A 96 -5.41 9.08 -9.73
N LEU A 97 -6.48 8.64 -9.07
CA LEU A 97 -6.61 8.75 -7.61
C LEU A 97 -5.44 8.07 -6.90
N LEU A 98 -5.15 6.82 -7.26
CA LEU A 98 -4.06 6.05 -6.66
C LEU A 98 -2.71 6.66 -6.96
N THR A 99 -2.49 7.14 -8.20
CA THR A 99 -1.25 7.83 -8.59
C THR A 99 -1.03 9.08 -7.73
N LEU A 100 -2.06 9.90 -7.53
CA LEU A 100 -1.97 11.11 -6.70
C LEU A 100 -1.64 10.79 -5.24
N LEU A 101 -2.28 9.76 -4.66
CA LEU A 101 -2.02 9.34 -3.29
C LEU A 101 -0.61 8.76 -3.14
N LEU A 102 -0.17 7.92 -4.07
CA LEU A 102 1.18 7.37 -4.08
C LEU A 102 2.24 8.48 -4.21
N GLN A 103 2.06 9.43 -5.13
CA GLN A 103 2.95 10.59 -5.28
C GLN A 103 3.01 11.47 -4.02
N LYS A 104 1.88 11.61 -3.31
CA LYS A 104 1.78 12.37 -2.05
C LYS A 104 2.64 11.74 -0.97
N PHE A 105 2.57 10.41 -0.80
CA PHE A 105 3.23 9.72 0.29
C PHE A 105 4.65 9.23 -0.02
N GLN A 106 5.02 9.12 -1.29
CA GLN A 106 6.27 8.50 -1.72
C GLN A 106 7.49 9.03 -0.97
N LYS A 107 7.64 10.35 -0.86
CA LYS A 107 8.81 10.97 -0.23
C LYS A 107 8.92 10.59 1.25
N GLU A 108 7.84 10.80 2.00
CA GLU A 108 7.76 10.47 3.43
C GLU A 108 8.07 8.99 3.68
N TRP A 109 7.49 8.10 2.87
CA TRP A 109 7.71 6.66 3.02
C TRP A 109 9.13 6.21 2.64
N GLN A 110 9.76 6.87 1.67
CA GLN A 110 11.17 6.63 1.36
C GLN A 110 12.09 7.06 2.52
N GLU A 111 11.80 8.20 3.15
CA GLU A 111 12.50 8.68 4.34
C GLU A 111 12.33 7.70 5.51
N ASP A 112 11.10 7.22 5.76
CA ASP A 112 10.83 6.17 6.75
C ASP A 112 11.65 4.90 6.52
N VAL A 113 11.78 4.45 5.28
CA VAL A 113 12.61 3.27 4.94
C VAL A 113 14.09 3.53 5.15
N ALA A 114 14.57 4.73 4.83
CA ALA A 114 15.96 5.12 5.07
C ALA A 114 16.27 5.13 6.58
N ASN A 115 15.37 5.71 7.39
CA ASN A 115 15.48 5.74 8.84
C ASN A 115 15.43 4.33 9.45
N ASP A 116 14.54 3.47 8.96
CA ASP A 116 14.45 2.07 9.38
C ASP A 116 15.78 1.33 9.16
N ARG A 117 16.45 1.56 8.01
CA ARG A 117 17.76 0.96 7.72
C ARG A 117 18.84 1.48 8.65
N GLN A 118 18.86 2.78 8.93
CA GLN A 118 19.82 3.39 9.86
C GLN A 118 19.68 2.82 11.28
N GLN A 119 18.45 2.63 11.77
CA GLN A 119 18.22 2.02 13.07
C GLN A 119 18.71 0.56 13.16
N VAL A 120 18.59 -0.22 12.08
CA VAL A 120 19.13 -1.58 12.04
C VAL A 120 20.67 -1.58 12.07
N VAL A 121 21.30 -0.69 11.31
CA VAL A 121 22.78 -0.57 11.26
C VAL A 121 23.36 -0.16 12.62
N LEU A 122 22.75 0.81 13.31
CA LEU A 122 23.18 1.25 14.64
C LEU A 122 23.10 0.13 15.68
N ARG A 123 22.10 -0.76 15.57
CA ARG A 123 21.96 -1.92 16.47
C ARG A 123 23.02 -2.99 16.20
N GLN A 124 23.48 -3.14 14.95
CA GLN A 124 24.51 -4.13 14.58
C GLN A 124 25.93 -3.65 14.89
N GLY A 125 26.21 -2.35 14.83
CA GLY A 125 27.53 -1.79 15.17
C GLY A 125 27.90 -1.89 16.66
N ASN A 126 26.92 -2.00 17.56
CA ASN A 126 27.15 -2.13 18.99
C ASN A 126 27.45 -3.57 19.45
N ASP A 127 27.15 -4.59 18.63
CA ASP A 127 27.39 -6.00 18.96
C ASP A 127 28.83 -6.44 18.62
N ASN A 128 29.53 -5.68 17.76
CA ASN A 128 30.88 -6.00 17.26
C ASN A 128 32.04 -5.40 18.09
N SER A 129 31.77 -4.77 19.25
CA SER A 129 32.79 -4.06 20.05
C SER A 129 33.17 -4.75 21.37
N GLU A 130 32.74 -5.99 21.61
CA GLU A 130 33.06 -6.77 22.84
C GLU A 130 33.87 -8.06 22.57
N ALA A 131 34.83 -8.02 21.63
CA ALA A 131 35.82 -9.10 21.44
C ALA A 131 37.26 -8.58 21.59
#